data_AF-J9DR60-F1
#
_entry.id   AF-J9DR60-F1
#
_cell.length_a   1.000
_cell.length_b   1.000
_cell.length_c   1.000
_cell.angle_alpha   90.00
_cell.angle_beta   90.00
_cell.angle_gamma   90.00
#
_symmetry.space_group_name_H-M   'P 1'
#
loop_
_entity.id
_entity.type
_entity.pdbx_description
1 polymer ?
#
loop_
_entity_poly.entity_id
_entity_poly.type
_entity_poly.pdbx_seq_one_letter_code
_entity_poly.pdbx_strand_id
1 'polypeptide(L)'
;MIAKLSSDGLQHRIIAGLSVAQGYCATSSLPLYHNWENGRRAYNYLITENMKRLLRRNYDMAVAPHVRTGLIDEQHLWAATSIMALDDSYTRRILGYENVEEFYRDISSLSVIPKIKIPMVNV
;
A
#
# COMPACT_ATOMS: atom_id res chain seq x y z
N MET A 1 -6.25 7.33 -10.05
CA MET A 1 -5.98 7.52 -11.50
C MET A 1 -7.12 7.04 -12.40
N ILE A 2 -7.82 5.94 -12.08
CA ILE A 2 -8.97 5.42 -12.87
C ILE A 2 -10.18 6.37 -12.87
N ALA A 3 -10.38 7.17 -11.80
CA ALA A 3 -11.49 8.13 -11.72
C ALA A 3 -11.47 9.23 -12.79
N LYS A 4 -10.31 9.52 -13.42
CA LYS A 4 -10.20 10.54 -14.49
C LYS A 4 -10.63 10.05 -15.88
N LEU A 5 -10.87 8.75 -16.07
CA LEU A 5 -11.38 8.18 -17.33
C LEU A 5 -12.91 8.19 -17.42
N SER A 6 -13.60 8.75 -16.42
CA SER A 6 -15.06 8.88 -16.37
C SER A 6 -15.59 10.01 -17.25
N SER A 7 -15.18 10.03 -18.52
CA SER A 7 -15.97 10.67 -19.57
C SER A 7 -16.95 9.61 -20.08
N ASP A 8 -18.26 9.82 -19.93
CA ASP A 8 -19.30 8.87 -20.36
C ASP A 8 -19.18 8.49 -21.86
N GLY A 9 -18.57 9.37 -22.67
CA GLY A 9 -18.30 9.12 -24.09
C GLY A 9 -17.15 8.15 -24.37
N LEU A 10 -16.25 7.91 -23.40
CA LEU A 10 -15.11 7.00 -23.56
C LEU A 10 -15.45 5.57 -23.13
N GLN A 11 -16.32 5.38 -22.13
CA GLN A 11 -16.69 4.05 -21.62
C GLN A 11 -17.26 3.15 -22.71
N HIS A 12 -18.07 3.69 -23.62
CA HIS A 12 -18.66 2.95 -24.75
C HIS A 12 -17.64 2.49 -25.81
N ARG A 13 -16.40 3.01 -25.77
CA ARG A 13 -15.32 2.65 -26.70
C ARG A 13 -14.36 1.60 -26.11
N ILE A 14 -14.49 1.28 -24.82
CA ILE A 14 -13.62 0.34 -24.14
C ILE A 14 -14.34 -1.01 -24.06
N ILE A 15 -13.77 -2.02 -24.74
CA ILE A 15 -14.36 -3.37 -24.83
C ILE A 15 -14.01 -4.19 -23.57
N ALA A 16 -12.78 -4.07 -23.07
CA ALA A 16 -12.33 -4.73 -21.85
C ALA A 16 -11.11 -3.98 -21.25
N GLY A 17 -10.91 -4.12 -19.94
CA GLY A 17 -9.70 -3.66 -19.25
C GLY A 17 -8.91 -4.83 -18.69
N LEU A 18 -7.58 -4.71 -18.68
CA LEU A 18 -6.68 -5.60 -17.97
C LEU A 18 -6.29 -4.93 -16.66
N SER A 19 -6.51 -5.61 -15.54
CA SER A 19 -6.07 -5.18 -14.23
C SER A 19 -4.93 -6.07 -13.76
N VAL A 20 -3.74 -5.50 -13.64
CA VAL A 20 -2.55 -6.23 -13.17
C VAL A 20 -2.44 -6.05 -11.66
N ALA A 21 -2.30 -7.17 -10.94
CA ALA A 21 -2.19 -7.19 -9.48
C ALA A 21 -3.38 -6.52 -8.76
N GLN A 22 -4.60 -6.57 -9.31
CA GLN A 22 -5.82 -6.17 -8.59
C GLN A 22 -6.62 -7.38 -8.09
N GLY A 23 -7.49 -7.13 -7.11
CA GLY A 23 -8.35 -8.16 -6.50
C GLY A 23 -8.01 -8.46 -5.03
N TYR A 24 -6.96 -7.83 -4.48
CA TYR A 24 -6.66 -7.94 -3.05
C TYR A 24 -7.37 -6.87 -2.24
N CYS A 25 -7.80 -7.25 -1.04
CA CYS A 25 -8.29 -6.34 -0.01
C CYS A 25 -7.20 -6.14 1.03
N ALA A 26 -6.49 -5.02 0.96
CA ALA A 26 -5.40 -4.72 1.88
C ALA A 26 -5.92 -4.69 3.33
N THR A 27 -7.11 -4.12 3.56
CA THR A 27 -7.78 -4.11 4.87
C THR A 27 -8.06 -5.52 5.41
N SER A 28 -8.52 -6.46 4.58
CA SER A 28 -8.78 -7.84 5.02
C SER A 28 -7.50 -8.64 5.27
N SER A 29 -6.37 -8.23 4.70
CA SER A 29 -5.07 -8.88 4.91
C SER A 29 -4.38 -8.47 6.22
N LEU A 30 -4.72 -7.31 6.79
CA LEU A 30 -4.14 -6.80 8.05
C LEU A 30 -4.10 -7.84 9.19
N PRO A 31 -5.21 -8.48 9.58
CA PRO A 31 -5.17 -9.48 10.66
C PRO A 31 -4.32 -10.71 10.31
N LEU A 32 -4.14 -11.04 9.03
CA LEU A 32 -3.37 -12.21 8.60
C LEU A 32 -1.87 -12.02 8.81
N TYR A 33 -1.36 -10.79 8.78
CA TYR A 33 0.06 -10.48 8.96
C TYR A 33 0.56 -10.72 10.39
N HIS A 34 -0.34 -10.75 11.37
CA HIS A 34 -0.01 -11.01 12.77
C HIS A 34 -0.21 -12.47 13.19
N ASN A 35 -0.86 -13.27 12.33
CA ASN A 35 -1.08 -14.69 12.58
C ASN A 35 0.22 -15.49 12.40
N TRP A 36 0.45 -16.46 13.28
CA TRP A 36 1.60 -17.37 13.21
C TRP A 36 1.38 -18.54 12.25
N GLU A 37 0.12 -18.86 11.92
CA GLU A 37 -0.21 -19.92 10.98
C GLU A 37 0.51 -19.75 9.65
N ASN A 38 1.01 -20.87 9.11
CA ASN A 38 1.69 -20.94 7.82
C ASN A 38 2.92 -20.01 7.70
N GLY A 39 3.53 -19.61 8.83
CA GLY A 39 4.73 -18.76 8.83
C GLY A 39 4.47 -17.32 8.36
N ARG A 40 3.21 -16.86 8.36
CA ARG A 40 2.84 -15.51 7.89
C ARG A 40 3.58 -14.40 8.63
N ARG A 41 3.81 -14.54 9.93
CA ARG A 41 4.58 -13.56 10.72
C ARG A 41 6.07 -13.54 10.36
N ALA A 42 6.67 -14.69 10.06
CA ALA A 42 8.05 -14.76 9.57
C ALA A 42 8.16 -14.11 8.19
N TYR A 43 7.21 -14.38 7.30
CA TYR A 43 7.11 -13.71 6.00
C TYR A 43 6.95 -12.20 6.16
N ASN A 44 6.06 -11.74 7.05
CA ASN A 44 5.86 -10.32 7.37
C ASN A 44 7.17 -9.64 7.83
N TYR A 45 7.92 -10.29 8.72
CA TYR A 45 9.22 -9.78 9.14
C TYR A 45 10.20 -9.68 7.95
N LEU A 46 10.28 -10.72 7.11
CA LEU A 46 11.17 -10.73 5.94
C LEU A 46 10.84 -9.63 4.92
N ILE A 47 9.56 -9.41 4.59
CA ILE A 47 9.17 -8.32 3.67
C ILE A 47 9.47 -6.96 4.29
N THR A 48 9.31 -6.81 5.61
CA THR A 48 9.61 -5.57 6.33
C THR A 48 11.10 -5.26 6.28
N GLU A 49 11.97 -6.24 6.57
CA GLU A 49 13.42 -6.06 6.48
C GLU A 49 13.87 -5.74 5.05
N ASN A 50 13.25 -6.38 4.04
CA ASN A 50 13.51 -6.06 2.64
C ASN A 50 13.13 -4.61 2.30
N MET A 51 12.00 -4.12 2.77
CA MET A 51 11.60 -2.71 2.61
C MET A 51 12.57 -1.78 3.33
N LYS A 52 12.95 -2.07 4.58
CA LYS A 52 13.96 -1.28 5.30
C LYS A 52 15.31 -1.26 4.58
N ARG A 53 15.70 -2.38 3.95
CA ARG A 53 16.94 -2.45 3.15
C ARG A 53 16.86 -1.56 1.92
N LEU A 54 15.72 -1.53 1.22
CA LEU A 54 15.51 -0.64 0.08
C LEU A 54 15.56 0.83 0.49
N LEU A 55 14.90 1.19 1.60
CA LEU A 55 14.92 2.55 2.15
C LEU A 55 16.34 2.97 2.57
N ARG A 56 17.09 2.09 3.24
CA ARG A 56 18.49 2.34 3.61
C ARG A 56 19.38 2.55 2.39
N ARG A 57 19.21 1.73 1.33
CA ARG A 57 19.99 1.89 0.10
C ARG A 57 19.76 3.24 -0.58
N ASN A 58 18.54 3.77 -0.46
CA ASN A 58 18.12 5.02 -1.11
C ASN A 58 17.92 6.16 -0.08
N TYR A 59 18.61 6.10 1.06
CA TYR A 59 18.33 6.91 2.24
C TYR A 59 18.31 8.42 1.97
N ASP A 60 19.32 8.93 1.26
CA ASP A 60 19.49 10.36 1.01
C ASP A 60 18.32 10.98 0.24
N MET A 61 17.68 10.20 -0.62
CA MET A 61 16.55 10.64 -1.43
C MET A 61 15.21 10.31 -0.78
N ALA A 62 15.07 9.12 -0.18
CA ALA A 62 13.79 8.61 0.30
C ALA A 62 13.50 8.94 1.77
N VAL A 63 14.51 9.05 2.64
CA VAL A 63 14.31 9.15 4.09
C VAL A 63 14.83 10.48 4.65
N ALA A 64 16.07 10.84 4.32
CA ALA A 64 16.73 12.02 4.88
C ALA A 64 15.94 13.33 4.75
N PRO A 65 15.25 13.63 3.64
CA PRO A 65 14.45 14.86 3.52
C PRO A 65 13.29 14.90 4.52
N HIS A 66 12.63 13.77 4.75
CA HIS A 66 11.44 13.69 5.61
C HIS A 66 11.78 13.59 7.10
N VAL A 67 12.98 13.08 7.43
CA VAL A 67 13.51 13.15 8.81
C VAL A 67 13.88 14.59 9.16
N ARG A 68 14.52 15.33 8.24
CA ARG A 68 14.88 16.74 8.45
C ARG A 68 13.66 17.65 8.68
N THR A 69 12.53 17.36 8.05
CA THR A 69 11.27 18.09 8.27
C THR A 69 10.54 17.67 9.53
N GLY A 70 11.02 16.64 10.25
CA GLY A 70 10.35 16.06 11.41
C GLY A 70 9.08 15.26 11.06
N LEU A 71 8.82 15.02 9.77
CA LEU A 71 7.66 14.25 9.33
C LEU A 71 7.79 12.78 9.77
N ILE A 72 9.01 12.24 9.73
CA ILE A 72 9.32 10.84 10.03
C ILE A 72 10.25 10.76 11.22
N ASP A 73 9.89 9.89 12.17
CA ASP A 73 10.79 9.47 13.25
C ASP A 73 11.65 8.31 12.73
N GLU A 74 12.94 8.60 12.57
CA GLU A 74 13.92 7.65 12.04
C GLU A 74 14.09 6.43 12.96
N GLN A 75 14.08 6.62 14.28
CA GLN A 75 14.24 5.52 15.23
C GLN A 75 13.05 4.58 15.14
N HIS A 76 11.84 5.13 15.07
CA HIS A 76 10.62 4.35 14.96
C HIS A 76 10.53 3.59 13.61
N LEU A 77 10.98 4.21 12.51
CA LEU A 77 11.07 3.56 11.20
C LEU A 77 11.97 2.32 11.24
N TRP A 78 13.18 2.45 11.80
CA TRP A 78 14.13 1.33 11.80
C TRP A 78 13.78 0.22 12.80
N ALA A 79 13.07 0.57 13.87
CA ALA A 79 12.55 -0.37 14.86
C ALA A 79 11.34 -1.20 14.36
N ALA A 80 10.71 -0.83 13.23
CA ALA A 80 9.56 -1.55 12.70
C ALA A 80 9.90 -3.03 12.39
N THR A 81 9.11 -3.95 12.95
CA THR A 81 9.25 -5.41 12.77
C THR A 81 8.12 -6.03 11.94
N SER A 82 7.12 -5.23 11.58
CA SER A 82 6.01 -5.61 10.71
C SER A 82 5.79 -4.55 9.64
N ILE A 83 5.22 -4.96 8.51
CA ILE A 83 5.00 -4.06 7.39
C ILE A 83 4.01 -2.95 7.77
N MET A 84 3.02 -3.28 8.59
CA MET A 84 2.07 -2.30 9.14
C MET A 84 2.74 -1.24 10.01
N ALA A 85 3.70 -1.62 10.87
CA ALA A 85 4.44 -0.66 11.69
C ALA A 85 5.36 0.23 10.84
N LEU A 86 5.93 -0.33 9.77
CA LEU A 86 6.68 0.45 8.79
C LEU A 86 5.77 1.44 8.06
N ASP A 87 4.60 1.00 7.62
CA ASP A 87 3.64 1.87 6.92
C ASP A 87 3.09 2.96 7.82
N ASP A 88 2.84 2.67 9.11
CA ASP A 88 2.40 3.66 10.09
C ASP A 88 3.49 4.71 10.39
N SER A 89 4.76 4.28 10.46
CA SER A 89 5.89 5.16 10.78
C SER A 89 6.39 5.98 9.58
N TYR A 90 6.23 5.47 8.36
CA TYR A 90 6.82 6.05 7.15
C TYR A 90 5.79 6.27 6.05
N THR A 91 5.22 5.20 5.49
CA THR A 91 4.44 5.26 4.24
C THR A 91 3.23 6.19 4.34
N ARG A 92 2.42 6.03 5.39
CA ARG A 92 1.21 6.85 5.59
C ARG A 92 1.56 8.33 5.74
N ARG A 93 2.68 8.64 6.40
CA ARG A 93 3.10 10.01 6.71
C ARG A 93 3.58 10.74 5.48
N ILE A 94 4.35 10.06 4.63
CA ILE A 94 4.78 10.61 3.34
C ILE A 94 3.60 10.86 2.43
N LEU A 95 2.61 9.96 2.44
CA LEU A 95 1.41 10.08 1.62
C LEU A 95 0.35 11.02 2.23
N GLY A 96 0.56 11.52 3.45
CA GLY A 96 -0.33 12.50 4.10
C GLY A 96 -1.60 11.92 4.72
N TYR A 97 -1.61 10.62 5.05
CA TYR A 97 -2.73 9.98 5.75
C TYR A 97 -2.64 10.18 7.26
N GLU A 98 -3.79 10.43 7.89
CA GLU A 98 -3.86 10.64 9.34
C GLU A 98 -3.55 9.36 10.12
N ASN A 99 -4.07 8.23 9.66
CA ASN A 99 -3.92 6.92 10.28
C ASN A 99 -3.67 5.82 9.24
N VAL A 100 -3.15 4.68 9.72
CA VAL A 100 -2.77 3.55 8.85
C VAL A 100 -4.01 2.85 8.28
N GLU A 101 -5.12 2.83 9.02
CA GLU A 101 -6.37 2.21 8.58
C GLU A 101 -6.95 2.90 7.35
N GLU A 102 -6.90 4.23 7.31
CA GLU A 102 -7.30 5.03 6.15
C GLU A 102 -6.42 4.75 4.94
N PHE A 103 -5.10 4.72 5.14
CA PHE A 103 -4.15 4.34 4.08
C PHE A 103 -4.49 2.96 3.49
N TYR A 104 -4.69 1.95 4.35
CA TYR A 104 -5.03 0.60 3.93
C TYR A 104 -6.43 0.49 3.31
N ARG A 105 -7.36 1.36 3.69
CA ARG A 105 -8.71 1.45 3.09
C ARG A 105 -8.64 2.01 1.67
N ASP A 106 -7.81 3.02 1.42
CA ASP A 106 -7.70 3.66 0.10
C ASP A 106 -6.99 2.77 -0.93
N ILE A 107 -5.93 2.06 -0.51
CA ILE A 107 -5.21 1.13 -1.41
C ILE A 107 -5.96 -0.20 -1.60
N SER A 108 -7.08 -0.41 -0.91
CA SER A 108 -7.88 -1.63 -1.03
C SER A 108 -8.82 -1.57 -2.23
N SER A 109 -8.80 -2.61 -3.06
CA SER A 109 -9.62 -2.65 -4.28
C SER A 109 -11.09 -3.04 -4.04
N LEU A 110 -11.41 -3.63 -2.88
CA LEU A 110 -12.72 -4.26 -2.64
C LEU A 110 -13.91 -3.28 -2.74
N SER A 111 -13.74 -2.04 -2.28
CA SER A 111 -14.78 -1.01 -2.33
C SER A 111 -14.96 -0.39 -3.73
N VAL A 112 -13.96 -0.57 -4.60
CA VAL A 112 -13.90 -0.01 -5.96
C VAL A 112 -14.41 -1.00 -6.99
N ILE A 113 -14.16 -2.30 -6.80
CA ILE A 113 -14.56 -3.36 -7.75
C ILE A 113 -16.04 -3.28 -8.16
N PRO A 114 -17.02 -3.10 -7.25
CA PRO A 114 -18.44 -3.01 -7.63
C PRO A 114 -18.78 -1.79 -8.50
N LYS A 115 -17.92 -0.75 -8.51
CA LYS A 115 -18.14 0.49 -9.27
C LYS A 115 -17.60 0.38 -10.69
N ILE A 116 -16.88 -0.69 -11.03
CA ILE A 116 -16.33 -0.89 -12.36
C ILE A 116 -17.43 -1.42 -13.29
N LYS A 117 -17.74 -0.66 -14.33
CA LYS A 117 -18.79 -0.99 -15.32
C LYS A 117 -18.27 -1.71 -16.57
N ILE A 118 -16.96 -1.67 -16.78
CA ILE A 118 -16.29 -2.27 -17.94
C ILE A 118 -15.86 -3.69 -17.53
N PRO A 119 -16.01 -4.71 -18.39
CA PRO A 119 -15.47 -6.03 -18.13
C PRO A 119 -13.95 -5.98 -17.87
N MET A 120 -13.53 -6.47 -16.71
CA MET A 120 -12.11 -6.51 -16.32
C MET A 120 -11.60 -7.95 -16.29
N VAL A 121 -10.41 -8.17 -16.86
CA VAL A 121 -9.62 -9.38 -16.65
C VAL A 121 -8.58 -9.05 -15.59
N ASN A 122 -8.56 -9.80 -14.49
CA ASN A 122 -7.53 -9.67 -13.46
C ASN A 122 -6.41 -10.66 -13.75
N VAL A 123 -5.16 -10.17 -13.83
CA VAL A 123 -3.93 -10.96 -14.07
C VAL A 123 -2.91 -10.70 -12.97
#